data_AF-A0A1G0L2Z4-F1
#
_entry.id   AF-A0A1G0L2Z4-F1
#
_cell.length_a   1.000
_cell.length_b   1.000
_cell.length_c   1.000
_cell.angle_alpha   90.00
_cell.angle_beta   90.00
_cell.angle_gamma   90.00
#
_symmetry.space_group_name_H-M   'P 1'
#
loop_
_entity.id
_entity.type
_entity.pdbx_description
1 polymer ?
#
loop_
_entity_poly.entity_id
_entity_poly.type
_entity_poly.pdbx_seq_one_letter_code
_entity_poly.pdbx_strand_id
1 'polypeptide(L)'
;MIRLLLLDIDGVLTDGRVALDERGGESKTLAYRDIDAVFQARREGLRVALITGEASPLVEVIARRLEVDTVARGAKEKAGALRQLCATMGVPLAETCYIGDGDRDAAALSLVGLGLAPADASAEARRSAG
;
A
#
# COMPACT_ATOMS: atom_id res chain seq x y z
N MET A 1 -7.89 16.43 7.58
CA MET A 1 -8.74 15.24 7.50
C MET A 1 -8.17 14.37 6.40
N ILE A 2 -8.04 13.06 6.60
CA ILE A 2 -7.51 12.15 5.57
C ILE A 2 -8.57 11.93 4.48
N ARG A 3 -8.14 11.90 3.22
CA ARG A 3 -8.97 11.70 2.02
C ARG A 3 -8.47 10.57 1.12
N LEU A 4 -7.20 10.19 1.25
CA LEU A 4 -6.56 9.15 0.45
C LEU A 4 -5.88 8.15 1.37
N LEU A 5 -6.19 6.87 1.21
CA LEU A 5 -5.50 5.75 1.83
C LEU A 5 -4.61 5.06 0.79
N LEU A 6 -3.31 5.06 1.04
CA LEU A 6 -2.31 4.36 0.26
C LEU A 6 -1.77 3.17 1.05
N LEU A 7 -1.65 2.03 0.37
CA LEU A 7 -1.22 0.77 1.00
C LEU A 7 -0.09 0.15 0.19
N ASP A 8 0.96 -0.31 0.85
CA ASP A 8 1.76 -1.40 0.29
C ASP A 8 0.94 -2.69 0.22
N ILE A 9 1.42 -3.66 -0.56
CA ILE A 9 0.84 -4.98 -0.66
C ILE A 9 1.56 -5.93 0.28
N ASP A 10 2.87 -6.10 0.08
CA ASP A 10 3.63 -7.09 0.82
C ASP A 10 3.92 -6.61 2.24
N GLY A 11 3.65 -7.46 3.22
CA GLY A 11 3.83 -7.12 4.65
C GLY A 11 2.75 -6.19 5.22
N VAL A 12 1.87 -5.64 4.37
CA VAL A 12 0.72 -4.81 4.79
C VAL A 12 -0.61 -5.51 4.54
N LEU A 13 -0.89 -5.86 3.28
CA LEU A 13 -2.10 -6.60 2.88
C LEU A 13 -1.85 -8.13 2.89
N THR A 14 -0.59 -8.53 2.95
CA THR A 14 -0.13 -9.92 3.11
C THR A 14 0.75 -10.02 4.36
N ASP A 15 1.08 -11.25 4.76
CA ASP A 15 2.03 -11.51 5.85
C ASP A 15 3.51 -11.42 5.41
N GLY A 16 3.78 -10.76 4.28
CA GLY A 16 5.12 -10.59 3.71
C GLY A 16 5.70 -11.86 3.08
N ARG A 17 4.93 -12.95 3.01
CA ARG A 17 5.36 -14.21 2.39
C ARG A 17 4.88 -14.33 0.95
N VAL A 18 5.67 -15.04 0.14
CA VAL A 18 5.29 -15.48 -1.20
C VAL A 18 5.39 -17.00 -1.25
N ALA A 19 4.36 -17.65 -1.79
CA ALA A 19 4.41 -19.08 -2.10
C ALA A 19 4.78 -19.26 -3.57
N LEU A 20 5.82 -20.07 -3.82
CA LEU A 20 6.36 -20.36 -5.14
C LEU A 20 6.08 -21.80 -5.52
N ASP A 21 5.67 -22.04 -6.77
CA ASP A 21 5.59 -23.38 -7.36
C ASP A 21 6.85 -23.72 -8.18
N GLU A 22 6.99 -24.99 -8.58
CA GLU A 22 8.14 -25.49 -9.35
C GLU A 22 8.26 -24.87 -10.75
N ARG A 23 7.23 -24.19 -11.24
CA ARG A 23 7.21 -23.49 -12.53
C ARG A 23 7.49 -22.00 -12.39
N GLY A 24 7.75 -21.52 -11.16
CA GLY A 24 7.95 -20.11 -10.84
C GLY A 24 6.66 -19.32 -10.72
N GLY A 25 5.51 -19.99 -10.60
CA GLY A 25 4.24 -19.36 -10.28
C GLY A 25 4.23 -18.85 -8.84
N GLU A 26 3.72 -17.64 -8.64
CA GLU A 26 3.62 -17.02 -7.32
C GLU A 26 2.15 -17.00 -6.86
N SER A 27 1.94 -17.14 -5.56
CA SER A 27 0.64 -16.87 -4.93
C SER A 27 0.79 -16.12 -3.61
N LYS A 28 -0.22 -15.28 -3.32
CA LYS A 28 -0.32 -14.45 -2.12
C LYS A 28 -1.70 -14.62 -1.50
N THR A 29 -1.78 -14.50 -0.18
CA THR A 29 -3.04 -14.60 0.57
C THR A 29 -3.41 -13.25 1.15
N LEU A 30 -4.69 -12.89 1.03
CA LEU A 30 -5.27 -11.70 1.66
C LEU A 30 -6.24 -12.13 2.76
N ALA A 31 -6.34 -11.35 3.83
CA ALA A 31 -7.33 -11.60 4.87
C ALA A 31 -8.68 -10.92 4.53
N TYR A 32 -9.78 -11.65 4.72
CA TYR A 32 -11.13 -11.09 4.49
C TYR A 32 -11.41 -9.84 5.33
N ARG A 33 -10.92 -9.80 6.58
CA ARG A 33 -11.06 -8.62 7.44
C ARG A 33 -10.43 -7.36 6.83
N ASP A 34 -9.30 -7.51 6.12
CA ASP A 34 -8.57 -6.38 5.54
C ASP A 34 -9.24 -5.95 4.23
N ILE A 35 -9.78 -6.92 3.48
CA ILE A 35 -10.67 -6.66 2.33
C ILE A 35 -11.89 -5.85 2.78
N ASP A 36 -12.58 -6.29 3.83
CA ASP A 36 -13.77 -5.61 4.38
C ASP A 36 -13.43 -4.20 4.90
N ALA A 37 -12.27 -4.03 5.52
CA ALA A 37 -11.79 -2.73 5.99
C ALA A 37 -11.52 -1.76 4.83
N VAL A 38 -10.92 -2.23 3.73
CA VAL A 38 -10.74 -1.42 2.52
C VAL A 38 -12.09 -0.99 1.94
N PHE A 39 -13.08 -1.91 1.88
CA PHE A 39 -14.42 -1.56 1.43
C PHE A 39 -15.11 -0.57 2.37
N GLN A 40 -14.91 -0.67 3.69
CA GLN A 40 -15.44 0.29 4.65
C GLN A 40 -14.82 1.68 4.46
N ALA A 41 -13.49 1.78 4.31
CA ALA A 41 -12.81 3.04 4.05
C ALA A 41 -13.38 3.75 2.80
N ARG A 42 -13.64 2.99 1.74
CA ARG A 42 -14.27 3.50 0.51
C ARG A 42 -15.69 4.01 0.75
N ARG A 43 -16.51 3.27 1.52
CA ARG A 43 -17.88 3.70 1.89
C ARG A 43 -17.89 5.00 2.71
N GLU A 44 -16.83 5.24 3.48
CA GLU A 44 -16.63 6.48 4.24
C GLU A 44 -16.08 7.63 3.38
N GLY A 45 -15.87 7.40 2.08
CA GLY A 45 -15.47 8.43 1.12
C GLY A 45 -13.95 8.57 0.94
N LEU A 46 -13.15 7.67 1.53
CA LEU A 46 -11.72 7.62 1.23
C LEU A 46 -11.49 7.06 -0.17
N ARG A 47 -10.64 7.75 -0.94
CA ARG A 47 -10.04 7.15 -2.12
C ARG A 47 -8.98 6.16 -1.67
N VAL A 48 -8.84 5.04 -2.36
CA VAL A 48 -7.87 3.99 -1.98
C VAL A 48 -7.00 3.67 -3.17
N ALA A 49 -5.69 3.60 -2.97
CA ALA A 49 -4.74 3.18 -4.00
C ALA A 49 -3.59 2.36 -3.41
N LEU A 50 -2.89 1.63 -4.27
CA LEU A 50 -1.80 0.74 -3.88
C LEU A 50 -0.45 1.25 -4.41
N ILE A 51 0.63 1.02 -3.67
CA ILE A 51 2.00 1.27 -4.13
C ILE A 51 2.86 0.05 -3.81
N THR A 52 3.31 -0.66 -4.83
CA THR A 52 4.14 -1.86 -4.66
C THR A 52 5.39 -1.82 -5.54
N GLY A 53 6.47 -2.39 -5.03
CA GLY A 53 7.69 -2.63 -5.79
C GLY A 53 7.55 -3.79 -6.80
N GLU A 54 6.47 -4.56 -6.74
CA GLU A 54 6.17 -5.66 -7.63
C GLU A 54 5.43 -5.18 -8.89
N ALA A 55 5.66 -5.85 -10.01
CA ALA A 55 4.99 -5.56 -11.28
C ALA A 55 4.31 -6.81 -11.89
N SER A 56 4.11 -7.86 -11.08
CA SER A 56 3.51 -9.10 -11.53
C SER A 56 2.02 -8.92 -11.86
N PRO A 57 1.42 -9.85 -12.62
CA PRO A 57 -0.03 -9.87 -12.84
C PRO A 57 -0.86 -9.98 -11.55
N LEU A 58 -0.32 -10.51 -10.45
CA LEU A 58 -1.06 -10.63 -9.18
C LEU A 58 -1.47 -9.26 -8.63
N VAL A 59 -0.65 -8.24 -8.85
CA VAL A 59 -0.95 -6.87 -8.39
C VAL A 59 -2.27 -6.36 -8.95
N GLU A 60 -2.54 -6.64 -10.23
CA GLU A 60 -3.80 -6.27 -10.89
C GLU A 60 -4.99 -7.07 -10.35
N VAL A 61 -4.77 -8.35 -10.03
CA VAL A 61 -5.81 -9.19 -9.41
C VAL A 61 -6.18 -8.65 -8.03
N ILE A 62 -5.18 -8.28 -7.21
CA ILE A 62 -5.39 -7.69 -5.89
C ILE A 62 -6.09 -6.34 -6.00
N ALA A 63 -5.62 -5.46 -6.89
CA ALA A 63 -6.22 -4.14 -7.12
C ALA A 63 -7.71 -4.25 -7.51
N ARG A 64 -8.05 -5.17 -8.43
CA ARG A 64 -9.44 -5.45 -8.82
C ARG A 64 -10.25 -6.04 -7.67
N ARG A 65 -9.67 -6.97 -6.91
CA ARG A 65 -10.35 -7.61 -5.77
C ARG A 65 -10.74 -6.62 -4.69
N LEU A 66 -9.92 -5.60 -4.46
CA LEU A 66 -10.13 -4.53 -3.49
C LEU A 66 -10.86 -3.31 -4.07
N GLU A 67 -11.16 -3.33 -5.37
CA GLU A 67 -11.78 -2.24 -6.13
C GLU A 67 -11.07 -0.88 -5.95
N VAL A 68 -9.74 -0.87 -5.82
CA VAL A 68 -8.98 0.37 -5.60
C VAL A 68 -9.05 1.33 -6.80
N ASP A 69 -8.88 2.63 -6.54
CA ASP A 69 -8.90 3.67 -7.57
C ASP A 69 -7.75 3.51 -8.58
N THR A 70 -6.55 3.17 -8.10
CA THR A 70 -5.35 3.02 -8.92
C THR A 70 -4.24 2.27 -8.19
N VAL A 71 -3.21 1.84 -8.91
CA VAL A 71 -2.02 1.18 -8.36
C VAL A 71 -0.74 1.67 -9.04
N ALA A 72 0.25 2.07 -8.26
CA ALA A 72 1.62 2.29 -8.71
C ALA A 72 2.41 0.97 -8.60
N ARG A 73 2.65 0.34 -9.76
CA ARG A 73 3.37 -0.95 -9.87
C ARG A 73 4.84 -0.74 -10.17
N GLY A 74 5.69 -1.68 -9.75
CA GLY A 74 7.13 -1.63 -9.98
C GLY A 74 7.81 -0.43 -9.31
N ALA A 75 7.15 0.21 -8.33
CA ALA A 75 7.63 1.39 -7.64
C ALA A 75 8.75 1.02 -6.66
N LYS A 76 10.00 1.05 -7.13
CA LYS A 76 11.18 0.79 -6.29
C LYS A 76 11.51 1.96 -5.36
N GLU A 77 11.22 3.18 -5.82
CA GLU A 77 11.33 4.41 -5.03
C GLU A 77 9.92 4.84 -4.64
N LYS A 78 9.50 4.48 -3.42
CA LYS A 78 8.11 4.61 -2.95
C LYS A 78 7.70 6.06 -2.74
N ALA A 79 8.61 6.93 -2.30
CA ALA A 79 8.29 8.33 -2.02
C ALA A 79 7.95 9.11 -3.30
N GLY A 80 8.70 8.90 -4.38
CA GLY A 80 8.44 9.47 -5.69
C GLY A 80 7.14 8.97 -6.29
N ALA A 81 6.90 7.65 -6.23
CA ALA A 81 5.62 7.07 -6.68
C ALA A 81 4.43 7.64 -5.90
N LEU A 82 4.56 7.79 -4.58
CA LEU A 82 3.55 8.37 -3.71
C LEU A 82 3.23 9.82 -4.11
N ARG A 83 4.25 10.66 -4.32
CA ARG A 83 4.07 12.05 -4.76
C ARG A 83 3.35 12.13 -6.10
N GLN A 84 3.77 11.33 -7.07
CA GLN A 84 3.15 11.29 -8.39
C GLN A 84 1.67 10.90 -8.29
N LEU A 85 1.37 9.86 -7.51
CA LEU A 85 0.02 9.35 -7.36
C LEU A 85 -0.90 10.35 -6.63
N CYS A 86 -0.41 10.98 -5.56
CA CYS A 86 -1.11 12.08 -4.87
C CYS A 86 -1.42 13.24 -5.83
N ALA A 87 -0.44 13.63 -6.66
CA ALA A 87 -0.63 14.69 -7.66
C ALA A 87 -1.68 14.30 -8.72
N THR A 88 -1.63 13.08 -9.26
CA THR A 88 -2.62 12.57 -10.22
C THR A 88 -4.03 12.51 -9.62
N MET A 89 -4.14 12.16 -8.33
CA MET A 89 -5.43 12.06 -7.63
C MET A 89 -5.92 13.41 -7.10
N GLY A 90 -5.12 14.47 -7.18
CA GLY A 90 -5.44 15.80 -6.66
C GLY A 90 -5.59 15.83 -5.13
N VAL A 91 -4.87 14.97 -4.40
CA VAL A 91 -4.91 14.91 -2.93
C VAL A 91 -3.56 15.37 -2.36
N PRO A 92 -3.53 16.39 -1.48
CA PRO A 92 -2.30 16.82 -0.83
C PRO A 92 -1.70 15.72 0.07
N LEU A 93 -0.37 15.68 0.18
CA LEU A 93 0.33 14.73 1.06
C LEU A 93 -0.18 14.76 2.51
N ALA A 94 -0.48 15.96 3.03
CA ALA A 94 -1.01 16.15 4.38
C ALA A 94 -2.43 15.57 4.60
N GLU A 95 -3.14 15.23 3.53
CA GLU A 95 -4.47 14.60 3.56
C GLU A 95 -4.40 13.13 3.11
N THR A 96 -3.19 12.57 3.04
CA THR A 96 -2.92 11.18 2.68
C THR A 96 -2.50 10.38 3.91
N CYS A 97 -3.03 9.17 4.02
CA CYS A 97 -2.53 8.14 4.92
C CYS A 97 -1.74 7.12 4.08
N TYR A 98 -0.57 6.71 4.55
CA TYR A 98 0.21 5.64 3.92
C TYR A 98 0.52 4.53 4.93
N ILE A 99 0.33 3.28 4.52
CA ILE A 99 0.71 2.10 5.31
C ILE A 99 1.78 1.32 4.56
N GLY A 100 2.94 1.12 5.19
CA GLY A 100 4.10 0.42 4.62
C GLY A 100 4.89 -0.33 5.69
N ASP A 101 5.59 -1.40 5.32
CA ASP A 101 6.26 -2.31 6.26
C ASP A 101 7.79 -2.29 6.17
N GLY A 102 8.37 -1.88 5.04
CA GLY A 102 9.78 -2.03 4.75
C GLY A 102 10.61 -0.74 4.84
N ASP A 103 11.94 -0.90 4.80
CA ASP A 103 12.88 0.23 4.79
C ASP A 103 12.67 1.17 3.58
N ARG A 104 12.18 0.62 2.46
CA ARG A 104 11.86 1.40 1.26
C ARG A 104 10.65 2.31 1.43
N ASP A 105 9.82 2.03 2.43
CA ASP A 105 8.59 2.77 2.72
C ASP A 105 8.86 3.93 3.69
N ALA A 106 9.99 3.92 4.41
CA ALA A 106 10.38 4.92 5.41
C ALA A 106 10.26 6.38 4.92
N ALA A 107 10.79 6.66 3.73
CA ALA A 107 10.71 7.98 3.13
C ALA A 107 9.25 8.36 2.79
N ALA A 108 8.45 7.42 2.31
CA ALA A 108 7.04 7.64 1.99
C ALA A 108 6.19 7.84 3.26
N LEU A 109 6.44 7.06 4.31
CA LEU A 109 5.79 7.17 5.62
C LEU A 109 5.99 8.55 6.25
N SER A 110 7.21 9.08 6.16
CA SER A 110 7.55 10.39 6.73
C SER A 110 6.99 11.59 5.93
N LEU A 111 6.51 11.38 4.70
CA LEU A 111 6.06 12.44 3.80
C LEU A 111 4.57 12.77 3.90
N VAL A 112 3.78 11.84 4.39
CA VAL A 112 2.31 11.94 4.41
C VAL A 112 1.79 12.54 5.71
N GLY A 113 0.52 12.94 5.72
CA GLY A 113 -0.14 13.46 6.91
C GLY A 113 -0.37 12.43 8.01
N LEU A 114 -0.39 11.14 7.65
CA LEU A 114 -0.45 10.01 8.58
C LEU A 114 0.32 8.82 8.03
N GLY A 115 1.46 8.50 8.63
CA GLY A 115 2.28 7.34 8.28
C GLY A 115 2.06 6.21 9.28
N LEU A 116 1.65 5.02 8.82
CA LEU A 116 1.42 3.87 9.68
C LEU A 116 2.29 2.69 9.26
N ALA A 117 2.80 1.95 10.23
CA ALA A 117 3.57 0.73 10.00
C ALA A 117 2.92 -0.44 10.76
N PRO A 118 2.77 -1.63 10.14
CA PRO A 118 2.44 -2.86 10.85
C PRO A 118 3.38 -3.11 12.05
N ALA A 119 2.89 -3.82 13.07
CA ALA A 119 3.67 -4.05 14.29
C ALA A 119 4.98 -4.83 14.02
N ASP A 120 4.95 -5.72 13.03
CA ASP A 120 6.06 -6.55 12.56
C ASP A 120 6.86 -5.92 11.42
N ALA A 121 6.57 -4.67 11.03
CA ALA A 121 7.35 -3.91 10.07
C ALA A 121 8.83 -3.76 10.47
N SER A 122 9.66 -3.34 9.52
CA SER A 122 11.06 -3.06 9.76
C SER A 122 11.24 -1.97 10.83
N ALA A 123 12.40 -1.97 11.47
CA ALA A 123 12.69 -0.96 12.49
C ALA A 123 12.72 0.46 11.90
N GLU A 124 13.12 0.61 10.63
CA GLU A 124 13.12 1.90 9.95
C GLU A 124 11.69 2.35 9.63
N ALA A 125 10.84 1.48 9.06
CA ALA A 125 9.44 1.79 8.78
C ALA A 125 8.71 2.25 10.05
N ARG A 126 8.85 1.52 11.16
CA ARG A 126 8.22 1.90 12.44
C ARG A 126 8.74 3.23 13.00
N ARG A 127 10.01 3.58 12.79
CA ARG A 127 10.57 4.89 13.22
C ARG A 127 10.05 6.04 12.38
N SER A 128 9.77 5.79 11.10
CA SER A 128 9.27 6.78 10.15
C SER A 128 7.76 6.98 10.21
N ALA A 129 7.02 6.03 10.77
CA ALA A 129 5.59 6.15 11.00
C ALA A 129 5.29 7.20 12.10
N GLY A 130 4.26 8.02 11.89
CA GLY A 130 3.90 9.16 12.73
C GLY A 130 2.56 9.77 12.37
#